data_AF-A0A9C9CAR1-F1
#
_entry.id   AF-A0A9C9CAR1-F1
#
_cell.length_a   1.000
_cell.length_b   1.000
_cell.length_c   1.000
_cell.angle_alpha   90.00
_cell.angle_beta   90.00
_cell.angle_gamma   90.00
#
_symmetry.space_group_name_H-M   'P 1'
#
loop_
_entity.id
_entity.type
_entity.pdbx_description
1 polymer ?
#
loop_
_entity_poly.entity_id
_entity_poly.type
_entity_poly.pdbx_seq_one_letter_code
_entity_poly.pdbx_strand_id
1 'polypeptide(L)'
;MTDKVYSWAGIVATYVSAAAMFSLAAALVYFTVGLLQVTREIPPILKTVQEVNQQIAPVIDEVAGIRDLVPPILEEVKATREAVPPVLAEVRASRKWADPVIREYSRTNEQIPAILAEVKATREALPPVLKTVDNAADATRDISGEIRATRPLIPEILTQVEKTREAIPPMLDRADALVANARQASKEASRGAVSGVFSGILMAPFVFVGDVGKRLVGVTDDEADKLSNDDYAMVEAATSDMLSSDRVGDRKSWSNKKTGSSGYVRLLDI
;
A
#
# COMPACT_ATOMS: atom_id res chain seq x y z
N MET A 1 -116.98 -100.15 -44.35
CA MET A 1 -116.50 -98.76 -44.52
C MET A 1 -115.12 -98.56 -43.87
N THR A 2 -114.27 -99.59 -43.90
CA THR A 2 -112.99 -99.67 -43.17
C THR A 2 -111.78 -99.72 -44.12
N ASP A 3 -111.96 -100.10 -45.39
CA ASP A 3 -110.85 -100.18 -46.36
C ASP A 3 -110.35 -98.82 -46.89
N LYS A 4 -111.19 -97.78 -46.91
CA LYS A 4 -110.74 -96.43 -47.31
C LYS A 4 -109.87 -95.75 -46.26
N VAL A 5 -110.00 -96.08 -44.97
CA VAL A 5 -109.23 -95.44 -43.89
C VAL A 5 -107.77 -95.91 -43.88
N TYR A 6 -107.52 -97.19 -44.20
CA TYR A 6 -106.16 -97.75 -44.33
C TYR A 6 -105.38 -97.19 -45.54
N SER A 7 -106.06 -96.78 -46.62
CA SER A 7 -105.44 -96.15 -47.79
C SER A 7 -104.91 -94.74 -47.52
N TRP A 8 -105.62 -93.93 -46.72
CA TRP A 8 -105.19 -92.56 -46.40
C TRP A 8 -104.08 -92.51 -45.35
N ALA A 9 -104.07 -93.45 -44.40
CA ALA A 9 -103.03 -93.57 -43.38
C ALA A 9 -101.64 -93.88 -43.99
N GLY A 10 -101.58 -94.75 -45.01
CA GLY A 10 -100.32 -95.06 -45.71
C GLY A 10 -99.76 -93.87 -46.51
N ILE A 11 -100.65 -93.06 -47.11
CA ILE A 11 -100.27 -91.85 -47.85
C ILE A 11 -99.71 -90.79 -46.89
N VAL A 12 -100.37 -90.56 -45.74
CA VAL A 12 -99.89 -89.61 -44.71
C VAL A 12 -98.56 -90.06 -44.10
N ALA A 13 -98.39 -91.35 -43.80
CA ALA A 13 -97.13 -91.89 -43.30
C ALA A 13 -95.96 -91.69 -44.30
N THR A 14 -96.25 -91.79 -45.60
CA THR A 14 -95.26 -91.54 -46.67
C THR A 14 -94.89 -90.05 -46.78
N TYR A 15 -95.83 -89.14 -46.58
CA TYR A 15 -95.53 -87.70 -46.55
C TYR A 15 -94.76 -87.28 -45.29
N VAL A 16 -95.09 -87.85 -44.12
CA VAL A 16 -94.36 -87.61 -42.87
C VAL A 16 -92.93 -88.15 -42.95
N SER A 17 -92.75 -89.34 -43.52
CA SER A 17 -91.39 -89.89 -43.74
C SER A 17 -90.60 -89.06 -44.75
N ALA A 18 -91.21 -88.60 -45.84
CA ALA A 18 -90.58 -87.71 -46.80
C ALA A 18 -90.19 -86.35 -46.17
N ALA A 19 -91.05 -85.76 -45.33
CA ALA A 19 -90.76 -84.53 -44.61
C ALA A 19 -89.63 -84.69 -43.58
N ALA A 20 -89.60 -85.81 -42.86
CA ALA A 20 -88.51 -86.14 -41.95
C ALA A 20 -87.18 -86.35 -42.70
N MET A 21 -87.20 -87.04 -43.85
CA MET A 21 -86.03 -87.20 -44.71
C MET A 21 -85.54 -85.86 -45.27
N PHE A 22 -86.47 -84.97 -45.66
CA PHE A 22 -86.13 -83.62 -46.13
C PHE A 22 -85.55 -82.75 -45.01
N SER A 23 -86.12 -82.79 -43.80
CA SER A 23 -85.59 -82.10 -42.62
C SER A 23 -84.22 -82.62 -42.21
N LEU A 24 -84.02 -83.94 -42.25
CA LEU A 24 -82.72 -84.57 -42.01
C LEU A 24 -81.69 -84.15 -43.07
N ALA A 25 -82.07 -84.15 -44.35
CA ALA A 25 -81.21 -83.68 -45.43
C ALA A 25 -80.83 -82.20 -45.25
N ALA A 26 -81.79 -81.33 -44.89
CA ALA A 26 -81.52 -79.92 -44.61
C ALA A 26 -80.58 -79.73 -43.40
N ALA A 27 -80.77 -80.51 -42.34
CA ALA A 27 -79.88 -80.49 -41.16
C ALA A 27 -78.46 -80.97 -41.50
N LEU A 28 -78.33 -82.03 -42.33
CA LEU A 28 -77.04 -82.51 -42.81
C LEU A 28 -76.33 -81.48 -43.70
N VAL A 29 -77.06 -80.78 -44.58
CA VAL A 29 -76.50 -79.69 -45.40
C VAL A 29 -76.04 -78.54 -44.50
N TYR A 30 -76.86 -78.11 -43.54
CA TYR A 30 -76.48 -77.05 -42.60
C TYR A 30 -75.25 -77.43 -41.77
N PHE A 31 -75.22 -78.66 -41.25
CA PHE A 31 -74.06 -79.20 -40.54
C PHE A 31 -72.81 -79.24 -41.43
N THR A 32 -72.95 -79.64 -42.70
CA THR A 32 -71.84 -79.68 -43.67
C THR A 32 -71.31 -78.28 -43.97
N VAL A 33 -72.18 -77.28 -44.10
CA VAL A 33 -71.78 -75.88 -44.27
C VAL A 33 -71.05 -75.36 -43.04
N GLY A 34 -71.54 -75.66 -41.83
CA GLY A 34 -70.85 -75.34 -40.58
C GLY A 34 -69.48 -75.99 -40.49
N LEU A 35 -69.36 -77.27 -40.88
CA LEU A 35 -68.10 -78.00 -40.92
C LEU A 35 -67.12 -77.40 -41.94
N LEU A 36 -67.61 -76.98 -43.12
CA LEU A 36 -66.80 -76.30 -44.13
C LEU A 36 -66.30 -74.94 -43.63
N GLN A 37 -67.11 -74.20 -42.85
CA GLN A 37 -66.68 -72.94 -42.26
C GLN A 37 -65.57 -73.16 -41.24
N VAL A 38 -65.72 -74.11 -40.32
CA VAL A 38 -64.64 -74.49 -39.39
C VAL A 38 -63.38 -74.94 -40.14
N THR A 39 -63.55 -75.76 -41.18
CA THR A 39 -62.42 -76.26 -42.00
C THR A 39 -61.71 -75.13 -42.74
N ARG A 40 -62.40 -74.04 -43.11
CA ARG A 40 -61.79 -72.86 -43.74
C ARG A 40 -61.03 -71.96 -42.76
N GLU A 41 -61.44 -71.92 -41.50
CA GLU A 41 -60.78 -71.12 -40.45
C GLU A 41 -59.56 -71.81 -39.82
N ILE A 42 -59.46 -73.14 -39.92
CA ILE A 42 -58.30 -73.89 -39.39
C ILE A 42 -56.97 -73.45 -40.05
N PRO A 43 -56.83 -73.37 -41.38
CA PRO A 43 -55.58 -72.95 -42.02
C PRO A 43 -55.05 -71.57 -41.60
N PRO A 44 -55.86 -70.48 -41.58
CA PRO A 44 -55.36 -69.19 -41.12
C PRO A 44 -54.99 -69.19 -39.63
N ILE A 45 -55.74 -69.88 -38.76
CA ILE A 45 -55.38 -70.01 -37.34
C ILE A 45 -54.03 -70.75 -37.20
N LEU A 46 -53.83 -71.85 -37.92
CA LEU A 46 -52.56 -72.58 -37.90
C LEU A 46 -51.40 -71.73 -38.39
N LYS A 47 -51.63 -70.89 -39.42
CA LYS A 47 -50.62 -69.95 -39.91
C LYS A 47 -50.26 -68.91 -38.85
N THR A 48 -51.24 -68.29 -38.20
CA THR A 48 -51.01 -67.34 -37.10
C THR A 48 -50.27 -67.99 -35.93
N VAL A 49 -50.65 -69.20 -35.54
CA VAL A 49 -49.95 -69.96 -34.49
C VAL A 49 -48.50 -70.23 -34.88
N GLN A 50 -48.23 -70.56 -36.14
CA GLN A 50 -46.87 -70.77 -36.63
C GLN A 50 -46.06 -69.46 -36.64
N GLU A 51 -46.65 -68.34 -37.06
CA GLU A 51 -46.01 -67.02 -37.05
C GLU A 51 -45.69 -66.57 -35.61
N VAL A 52 -46.64 -66.74 -34.67
CA VAL A 52 -46.42 -66.45 -33.25
C VAL A 52 -45.32 -67.34 -32.68
N ASN A 53 -45.33 -68.64 -32.98
CA ASN A 53 -44.27 -69.55 -32.52
C ASN A 53 -42.89 -69.18 -33.07
N GLN A 54 -42.80 -68.67 -34.30
CA GLN A 54 -41.54 -68.18 -34.87
C GLN A 54 -41.03 -66.91 -34.17
N GLN A 55 -41.93 -66.09 -33.61
CA GLN A 55 -41.57 -64.86 -32.88
C GLN A 55 -41.25 -65.12 -31.40
N ILE A 56 -41.75 -66.21 -30.81
CA ILE A 56 -41.47 -66.53 -29.41
C ILE A 56 -39.98 -66.81 -29.17
N ALA A 57 -39.33 -67.56 -30.06
CA ALA A 57 -37.90 -67.89 -29.93
C ALA A 57 -36.99 -66.64 -29.84
N PRO A 58 -37.04 -65.67 -30.78
CA PRO A 58 -36.20 -64.47 -30.67
C PRO A 58 -36.54 -63.60 -29.46
N VAL A 59 -37.81 -63.56 -29.02
CA VAL A 59 -38.18 -62.83 -27.79
C VAL A 59 -37.58 -63.50 -26.55
N ILE A 60 -37.53 -64.83 -26.50
CA ILE A 60 -36.87 -65.56 -25.40
C ILE A 60 -35.36 -65.24 -25.38
N ASP A 61 -34.72 -65.21 -26.54
CA ASP A 61 -33.29 -64.88 -26.66
C ASP A 61 -33.00 -63.42 -26.25
N GLU A 62 -33.86 -62.47 -26.63
CA GLU A 62 -33.75 -61.07 -26.21
C GLU A 62 -33.93 -60.93 -24.69
N VAL A 63 -34.93 -61.61 -24.11
CA VAL A 63 -35.14 -61.62 -22.65
C VAL A 63 -33.96 -62.26 -21.92
N ALA A 64 -33.35 -63.31 -22.48
CA ALA A 64 -32.13 -63.90 -21.94
C ALA A 64 -30.96 -62.89 -22.00
N GLY A 65 -30.77 -62.19 -23.12
CA GLY A 65 -29.76 -61.14 -23.26
C GLY A 65 -29.96 -59.99 -22.26
N ILE A 66 -31.20 -59.53 -22.06
CA ILE A 66 -31.53 -58.53 -21.04
C ILE A 66 -31.18 -59.06 -19.65
N ARG A 67 -31.56 -60.30 -19.34
CA ARG A 67 -31.30 -60.93 -18.04
C ARG A 67 -29.80 -61.03 -17.76
N ASP A 68 -28.97 -61.24 -18.78
CA ASP A 68 -27.51 -61.30 -18.63
C ASP A 68 -26.88 -59.91 -18.42
N LEU A 69 -27.50 -58.85 -18.96
CA LEU A 69 -27.03 -57.46 -18.80
C LEU A 69 -27.50 -56.80 -17.49
N VAL A 70 -28.62 -57.23 -16.91
CA VAL A 70 -29.12 -56.64 -15.66
C VAL A 70 -28.11 -56.75 -14.50
N PRO A 71 -27.49 -57.91 -14.21
CA PRO A 71 -26.51 -58.03 -13.14
C PRO A 71 -25.32 -57.07 -13.24
N PRO A 72 -24.57 -56.98 -14.37
CA PRO A 72 -23.45 -56.05 -14.46
C PRO A 72 -23.88 -54.58 -14.36
N ILE A 73 -25.04 -54.20 -14.90
CA ILE A 73 -25.59 -52.84 -14.74
C ILE A 73 -25.89 -52.55 -13.26
N LEU A 74 -26.47 -53.50 -12.53
CA LEU A 74 -26.76 -53.33 -11.10
C LEU A 74 -25.48 -53.18 -10.27
N GLU A 75 -24.42 -53.92 -10.60
CA GLU A 75 -23.11 -53.78 -9.96
C GLU A 75 -22.48 -52.41 -10.25
N GLU A 76 -22.57 -51.91 -11.49
CA GLU A 76 -22.09 -50.57 -11.84
C GLU A 76 -22.88 -49.46 -11.11
N VAL A 77 -24.20 -49.60 -11.04
CA VAL A 77 -25.06 -48.69 -10.27
C VAL A 77 -24.70 -48.72 -8.80
N LYS A 78 -24.40 -49.89 -8.23
CA LYS A 78 -23.94 -50.03 -6.85
C LYS A 78 -22.59 -49.37 -6.63
N ALA A 79 -21.61 -49.63 -7.48
CA ALA A 79 -20.29 -48.99 -7.43
C ALA A 79 -20.40 -47.46 -7.52
N THR A 80 -21.27 -46.96 -8.40
CA THR A 80 -21.55 -45.51 -8.52
C THR A 80 -22.18 -44.97 -7.25
N ARG A 81 -23.16 -45.67 -6.66
CA ARG A 81 -23.79 -45.28 -5.39
C ARG A 81 -22.82 -45.26 -4.22
N GLU A 82 -21.80 -46.11 -4.23
CA GLU A 82 -20.74 -46.12 -3.22
C GLU A 82 -19.71 -45.01 -3.45
N ALA A 83 -19.41 -44.66 -4.71
CA ALA A 83 -18.44 -43.64 -5.07
C ALA A 83 -18.97 -42.19 -4.96
N VAL A 84 -20.26 -41.95 -5.19
CA VAL A 84 -20.84 -40.60 -5.15
C VAL A 84 -20.74 -39.94 -3.77
N PRO A 85 -21.07 -40.60 -2.64
CA PRO A 85 -20.97 -40.00 -1.31
C PRO A 85 -19.58 -39.46 -0.93
N PRO A 86 -18.46 -40.21 -1.09
CA PRO A 86 -17.13 -39.68 -0.78
C PRO A 86 -16.74 -38.51 -1.70
N VAL A 87 -17.05 -38.56 -3.00
CA VAL A 87 -16.81 -37.43 -3.91
C VAL A 87 -17.58 -36.18 -3.47
N LEU A 88 -18.86 -36.34 -3.08
CA LEU A 88 -19.64 -35.22 -2.54
C LEU A 88 -19.07 -34.69 -1.22
N ALA A 89 -18.53 -35.57 -0.37
CA ALA A 89 -17.88 -35.16 0.87
C ALA A 89 -16.60 -34.35 0.59
N GLU A 90 -15.79 -34.77 -0.37
CA GLU A 90 -14.60 -34.04 -0.82
C GLU A 90 -14.96 -32.68 -1.42
N VAL A 91 -15.95 -32.62 -2.32
CA VAL A 91 -16.43 -31.35 -2.89
C VAL A 91 -16.90 -30.39 -1.80
N ARG A 92 -17.62 -30.89 -0.78
CA ARG A 92 -18.03 -30.07 0.37
C ARG A 92 -16.83 -29.61 1.19
N ALA A 93 -15.84 -30.48 1.41
CA ALA A 93 -14.62 -30.12 2.13
C ALA A 93 -13.86 -29.02 1.38
N SER A 94 -13.63 -29.18 0.07
CA SER A 94 -12.97 -28.19 -0.78
C SER A 94 -13.72 -26.85 -0.78
N ARG A 95 -15.06 -26.87 -0.83
CA ARG A 95 -15.87 -25.64 -0.77
C ARG A 95 -15.70 -24.88 0.55
N LYS A 96 -15.47 -25.56 1.69
CA LYS A 96 -15.24 -24.88 2.99
C LYS A 96 -13.98 -24.01 2.98
N TRP A 97 -12.96 -24.36 2.18
CA TRP A 97 -11.70 -23.63 2.11
C TRP A 97 -11.68 -22.57 1.00
N ALA A 98 -12.57 -22.67 0.00
CA ALA A 98 -12.64 -21.70 -1.10
C ALA A 98 -12.89 -20.27 -0.59
N ASP A 99 -13.90 -20.05 0.26
CA ASP A 99 -14.23 -18.70 0.76
C ASP A 99 -13.12 -18.10 1.65
N PRO A 100 -12.51 -18.83 2.62
CA PRO A 100 -11.35 -18.34 3.35
C PRO A 100 -10.19 -17.93 2.45
N VAL A 101 -9.84 -18.75 1.45
CA VAL A 101 -8.75 -18.44 0.52
C VAL A 101 -9.04 -17.19 -0.30
N ILE A 102 -10.28 -17.04 -0.79
CA ILE A 102 -10.69 -15.83 -1.52
C ILE A 102 -10.60 -14.60 -0.61
N ARG A 103 -11.06 -14.68 0.63
CA ARG A 103 -10.95 -13.55 1.59
C ARG A 103 -9.51 -13.20 1.93
N GLU A 104 -8.63 -14.19 2.07
CA GLU A 104 -7.20 -13.95 2.29
C GLU A 104 -6.56 -13.29 1.07
N TYR A 105 -6.84 -13.80 -0.12
CA TYR A 105 -6.39 -13.22 -1.37
C TYR A 105 -6.85 -11.76 -1.54
N SER A 106 -8.12 -11.46 -1.25
CA SER A 106 -8.64 -10.09 -1.26
C SER A 106 -7.90 -9.18 -0.27
N ARG A 107 -7.69 -9.62 0.98
CA ARG A 107 -6.94 -8.84 1.98
C ARG A 107 -5.51 -8.55 1.54
N THR A 108 -4.82 -9.54 0.98
CA THR A 108 -3.48 -9.35 0.43
C THR A 108 -3.50 -8.33 -0.71
N ASN A 109 -4.45 -8.44 -1.63
CA ASN A 109 -4.58 -7.49 -2.74
C ASN A 109 -4.91 -6.06 -2.30
N GLU A 110 -5.70 -5.88 -1.24
CA GLU A 110 -5.97 -4.57 -0.66
C GLU A 110 -4.72 -3.91 -0.06
N GLN A 111 -3.76 -4.70 0.42
CA GLN A 111 -2.51 -4.20 1.00
C GLN A 111 -1.45 -3.85 -0.06
N ILE A 112 -1.49 -4.49 -1.25
CA ILE A 112 -0.50 -4.29 -2.32
C ILE A 112 -0.34 -2.80 -2.69
N PRO A 113 -1.41 -2.01 -2.93
CA PRO A 113 -1.28 -0.59 -3.28
C PRO A 113 -0.53 0.23 -2.22
N ALA A 114 -0.77 -0.01 -0.94
CA ALA A 114 -0.10 0.70 0.15
C ALA A 114 1.40 0.35 0.20
N ILE A 115 1.74 -0.94 0.07
CA ILE A 115 3.13 -1.40 0.01
C ILE A 115 3.84 -0.79 -1.21
N LEU A 116 3.18 -0.75 -2.38
CA LEU A 116 3.74 -0.13 -3.59
C LEU A 116 3.97 1.37 -3.42
N ALA A 117 3.05 2.07 -2.73
CA ALA A 117 3.20 3.48 -2.41
C ALA A 117 4.40 3.73 -1.48
N GLU A 118 4.56 2.89 -0.46
CA GLU A 118 5.71 2.95 0.46
C GLU A 118 7.04 2.69 -0.27
N VAL A 119 7.10 1.63 -1.08
CA VAL A 119 8.29 1.32 -1.90
C VAL A 119 8.63 2.49 -2.84
N LYS A 120 7.62 3.13 -3.43
CA LYS A 120 7.81 4.33 -4.26
C LYS A 120 8.38 5.48 -3.44
N ALA A 121 7.81 5.78 -2.27
CA ALA A 121 8.29 6.84 -1.38
C ALA A 121 9.75 6.59 -0.93
N THR A 122 10.09 5.35 -0.55
CA THR A 122 11.48 4.99 -0.21
C THR A 122 12.42 5.18 -1.41
N ARG A 123 12.00 4.80 -2.62
CA ARG A 123 12.80 5.01 -3.83
C ARG A 123 13.02 6.49 -4.15
N GLU A 124 12.03 7.34 -3.89
CA GLU A 124 12.14 8.80 -4.08
C GLU A 124 13.01 9.45 -2.99
N ALA A 125 12.99 8.93 -1.77
CA ALA A 125 13.79 9.43 -0.65
C ALA A 125 15.27 8.97 -0.69
N LEU A 126 15.59 7.90 -1.42
CA LEU A 126 16.96 7.35 -1.43
C LEU A 126 18.00 8.26 -2.13
N PRO A 127 17.74 8.85 -3.31
CA PRO A 127 18.70 9.74 -3.97
C PRO A 127 19.18 10.94 -3.14
N PRO A 128 18.32 11.71 -2.45
CA PRO A 128 18.79 12.83 -1.64
C PRO A 128 19.64 12.35 -0.44
N VAL A 129 19.30 11.20 0.17
CA VAL A 129 20.12 10.61 1.25
C VAL A 129 21.51 10.23 0.73
N LEU A 130 21.58 9.58 -0.44
CA LEU A 130 22.87 9.26 -1.08
C LEU A 130 23.68 10.51 -1.37
N LYS A 131 23.05 11.57 -1.89
CA LYS A 131 23.71 12.86 -2.12
C LYS A 131 24.25 13.48 -0.82
N THR A 132 23.52 13.38 0.29
CA THR A 132 24.01 13.85 1.59
C THR A 132 25.23 13.05 2.06
N VAL A 133 25.23 11.72 1.86
CA VAL A 133 26.37 10.86 2.17
C VAL A 133 27.58 11.24 1.31
N ASP A 134 27.39 11.46 0.01
CA ASP A 134 28.47 11.90 -0.90
C ASP A 134 29.05 13.25 -0.45
N ASN A 135 28.21 14.22 -0.14
CA ASN A 135 28.65 15.53 0.37
C ASN A 135 29.43 15.41 1.70
N ALA A 136 28.98 14.53 2.61
CA ALA A 136 29.68 14.30 3.87
C ALA A 136 31.04 13.63 3.67
N ALA A 137 31.12 12.70 2.70
CA ALA A 137 32.38 12.07 2.32
C ALA A 137 33.36 13.08 1.72
N ASP A 138 32.88 14.00 0.88
CA ASP A 138 33.69 15.07 0.30
C ASP A 138 34.19 16.04 1.38
N ALA A 139 33.32 16.52 2.27
CA ALA A 139 33.72 17.40 3.37
C ALA A 139 34.76 16.73 4.30
N THR A 140 34.61 15.43 4.57
CA THR A 140 35.58 14.67 5.36
C THR A 140 36.94 14.60 4.65
N ARG A 141 36.94 14.46 3.33
CA ARG A 141 38.16 14.47 2.51
C ARG A 141 38.84 15.84 2.56
N ASP A 142 38.08 16.91 2.47
CA ASP A 142 38.59 18.29 2.53
C ASP A 142 39.22 18.61 3.89
N ILE A 143 38.52 18.32 4.98
CA ILE A 143 39.05 18.47 6.36
C ILE A 143 40.33 17.65 6.54
N SER A 144 40.35 16.42 6.02
CA SER A 144 41.55 15.57 6.08
C SER A 144 42.71 16.19 5.30
N GLY A 145 42.43 16.87 4.18
CA GLY A 145 43.40 17.65 3.40
C GLY A 145 43.95 18.83 4.18
N GLU A 146 43.08 19.64 4.79
CA GLU A 146 43.48 20.77 5.64
C GLU A 146 44.33 20.32 6.82
N ILE A 147 43.92 19.26 7.53
CA ILE A 147 44.72 18.70 8.63
C ILE A 147 46.11 18.29 8.15
N ARG A 148 46.22 17.68 6.97
CA ARG A 148 47.53 17.32 6.38
C ARG A 148 48.37 18.56 6.05
N ALA A 149 47.75 19.64 5.60
CA ALA A 149 48.44 20.89 5.28
C ALA A 149 48.86 21.67 6.54
N THR A 150 48.04 21.71 7.58
CA THR A 150 48.32 22.49 8.80
C THR A 150 49.21 21.75 9.79
N ARG A 151 49.17 20.41 9.84
CA ARG A 151 49.96 19.62 10.81
C ARG A 151 51.47 19.91 10.80
N PRO A 152 52.13 20.09 9.63
CA PRO A 152 53.55 20.47 9.58
C PRO A 152 53.86 21.89 10.09
N LEU A 153 52.87 22.78 10.11
CA LEU A 153 53.04 24.17 10.56
C LEU A 153 53.01 24.30 12.09
N ILE A 154 52.42 23.32 12.79
CA ILE A 154 52.27 23.35 14.26
C ILE A 154 53.62 23.53 14.97
N PRO A 155 54.69 22.77 14.67
CA PRO A 155 55.99 22.97 15.33
C PRO A 155 56.59 24.35 15.10
N GLU A 156 56.43 24.91 13.90
CA GLU A 156 56.93 26.25 13.56
C GLU A 156 56.18 27.32 14.35
N ILE A 157 54.84 27.25 14.38
CA ILE A 157 54.01 28.17 15.17
C ILE A 157 54.36 28.07 16.65
N LEU A 158 54.53 26.87 17.20
CA LEU A 158 54.95 26.67 18.60
C LEU A 158 56.31 27.32 18.87
N THR A 159 57.27 27.20 17.94
CA THR A 159 58.58 27.84 18.04
C THR A 159 58.47 29.37 18.02
N GLN A 160 57.61 29.94 17.18
CA GLN A 160 57.39 31.39 17.14
C GLN A 160 56.71 31.90 18.42
N VAL A 161 55.75 31.14 18.96
CA VAL A 161 55.11 31.47 20.25
C VAL A 161 56.12 31.44 21.39
N GLU A 162 57.03 30.47 21.41
CA GLU A 162 58.12 30.39 22.38
C GLU A 162 59.03 31.62 22.32
N LYS A 163 59.55 31.97 21.13
CA LYS A 163 60.36 33.18 20.93
C LYS A 163 59.63 34.47 21.35
N THR A 164 58.33 34.55 21.05
CA THR A 164 57.51 35.71 21.45
C THR A 164 57.41 35.79 22.97
N ARG A 165 57.18 34.65 23.65
CA ARG A 165 57.15 34.59 25.13
C ARG A 165 58.49 34.99 25.75
N GLU A 166 59.61 34.62 25.13
CA GLU A 166 60.94 35.03 25.58
C GLU A 166 61.20 36.54 25.37
N ALA A 167 60.67 37.12 24.29
CA ALA A 167 60.91 38.52 23.93
C ALA A 167 60.04 39.52 24.71
N ILE A 168 58.86 39.12 25.19
CA ILE A 168 57.93 40.01 25.90
C ILE A 168 58.51 40.58 27.20
N PRO A 169 59.06 39.78 28.15
CA PRO A 169 59.58 40.31 29.41
C PRO A 169 60.60 41.44 29.24
N PRO A 170 61.68 41.30 28.43
CA PRO A 170 62.64 42.38 28.26
C PRO A 170 62.09 43.58 27.47
N MET A 171 61.00 43.42 26.71
CA MET A 171 60.27 44.55 26.10
C MET A 171 59.44 45.30 27.14
N LEU A 172 58.77 44.58 28.05
CA LEU A 172 58.04 45.18 29.17
C LEU A 172 59.00 45.94 30.10
N ASP A 173 60.15 45.34 30.44
CA ASP A 173 61.18 46.02 31.23
C ASP A 173 61.66 47.32 30.57
N ARG A 174 61.83 47.31 29.24
CA ARG A 174 62.19 48.51 28.47
C ARG A 174 61.08 49.55 28.46
N ALA A 175 59.82 49.13 28.35
CA ALA A 175 58.67 50.02 28.41
C ALA A 175 58.58 50.67 29.80
N ASP A 176 58.76 49.90 30.87
CA ASP A 176 58.79 50.41 32.24
C ASP A 176 59.93 51.41 32.45
N ALA A 177 61.12 51.11 31.94
CA ALA A 177 62.26 52.03 31.96
C ALA A 177 61.98 53.31 31.17
N LEU A 178 61.35 53.23 30.00
CA LEU A 178 60.97 54.40 29.20
C LEU A 178 59.93 55.25 29.94
N VAL A 179 58.93 54.64 30.58
CA VAL A 179 57.94 55.33 31.42
C VAL A 179 58.62 56.01 32.61
N ALA A 180 59.57 55.34 33.27
CA ALA A 180 60.36 55.93 34.35
C ALA A 180 61.18 57.13 33.87
N ASN A 181 61.86 57.01 32.73
CA ASN A 181 62.63 58.09 32.12
C ASN A 181 61.74 59.27 31.69
N ALA A 182 60.56 58.99 31.10
CA ALA A 182 59.59 60.01 30.74
C ALA A 182 59.08 60.77 31.97
N ARG A 183 58.77 60.06 33.07
CA ARG A 183 58.40 60.69 34.35
C ARG A 183 59.51 61.59 34.89
N GLN A 184 60.77 61.16 34.79
CA GLN A 184 61.93 61.95 35.21
C GLN A 184 62.09 63.20 34.34
N ALA A 185 62.02 63.06 33.02
CA ALA A 185 62.10 64.18 32.08
C ALA A 185 60.96 65.19 32.30
N SER A 186 59.72 64.71 32.53
CA SER A 186 58.60 65.59 32.90
C SER A 186 58.87 66.33 34.21
N LYS A 187 59.43 65.66 35.23
CA LYS A 187 59.79 66.29 36.51
C LYS A 187 60.85 67.38 36.35
N GLU A 188 61.82 67.18 35.46
CA GLU A 188 62.86 68.17 35.14
C GLU A 188 62.31 69.33 34.31
N ALA A 189 61.48 69.06 33.29
CA ALA A 189 60.81 70.08 32.49
C ALA A 189 59.86 70.95 33.32
N SER A 190 59.07 70.35 34.21
CA SER A 190 58.22 71.10 35.15
C SER A 190 59.01 71.92 36.15
N ARG A 191 60.26 71.54 36.48
CA ARG A 191 61.16 72.36 37.32
C ARG A 191 61.81 73.51 36.55
N GLY A 192 62.12 73.32 35.26
CA GLY A 192 62.67 74.35 34.38
C GLY A 192 61.66 75.42 33.94
N ALA A 193 60.36 75.11 33.95
CA ALA A 193 59.30 76.03 33.52
C ALA A 193 58.74 76.95 34.63
N VAL A 194 59.10 76.77 35.90
CA VAL A 194 58.63 77.64 37.01
C VAL A 194 59.62 78.73 37.42
N SER A 195 60.81 78.81 36.79
CA SER A 195 61.80 79.85 37.10
C SER A 195 61.89 80.99 36.07
N GLY A 196 61.11 80.96 34.98
CA GLY A 196 61.20 82.00 33.95
C GLY A 196 59.93 82.17 33.13
N VAL A 197 59.22 83.27 33.39
CA VAL A 197 58.19 83.92 32.56
C VAL A 197 56.77 83.32 32.64
N PHE A 198 55.93 83.95 33.46
CA PHE A 198 54.53 84.17 33.12
C PHE A 198 54.45 85.06 31.87
N SER A 199 53.97 84.53 30.73
CA SER A 199 53.23 85.33 29.74
C SER A 199 52.62 84.45 28.65
N GLY A 200 51.31 84.55 28.46
CA GLY A 200 50.69 84.32 27.15
C GLY A 200 50.24 82.90 26.82
N ILE A 201 49.05 82.55 27.34
CA ILE A 201 47.92 81.99 26.57
C ILE A 201 48.31 81.39 25.21
N LEU A 202 48.56 80.07 25.17
CA LEU A 202 48.33 79.30 23.96
C LEU A 202 47.53 78.05 24.29
N MET A 203 46.25 78.16 23.89
CA MET A 203 45.44 77.14 23.26
C MET A 203 45.15 75.87 24.06
N ALA A 204 43.96 75.94 24.66
CA ALA A 204 42.91 74.90 24.74
C ALA A 204 43.30 73.44 24.41
N PRO A 205 42.92 72.49 25.29
CA PRO A 205 43.04 71.07 25.00
C PRO A 205 42.10 70.71 23.84
N PHE A 206 42.56 69.79 23.00
CA PHE A 206 41.83 69.19 21.89
C PHE A 206 40.34 69.00 22.21
N VAL A 207 39.48 69.72 21.50
CA VAL A 207 38.06 69.38 21.40
C VAL A 207 38.01 68.04 20.68
N PHE A 208 37.61 67.00 21.41
CA PHE A 208 37.14 65.76 20.82
C PHE A 208 35.96 66.13 19.90
N VAL A 209 36.21 66.12 18.59
CA VAL A 209 35.20 66.27 17.56
C VAL A 209 34.20 65.13 17.74
N GLY A 210 32.95 65.51 17.98
CA GLY A 210 31.83 64.61 18.20
C GLY A 210 31.43 63.88 16.93
N ASP A 211 32.11 62.76 16.64
CA ASP A 211 31.62 61.81 15.64
C ASP A 211 31.93 60.34 15.96
N VAL A 212 32.32 60.03 17.21
CA VAL A 212 32.57 58.65 17.66
C VAL A 212 31.30 57.99 18.25
N GLY A 213 30.24 58.77 18.50
CA GLY A 213 29.03 58.28 19.16
C GLY A 213 28.03 57.50 18.27
N LYS A 214 28.26 57.38 16.96
CA LYS A 214 27.27 56.80 16.02
C LYS A 214 27.53 55.36 15.59
N ARG A 215 28.50 54.67 16.20
CA ARG A 215 28.77 53.27 15.86
C ARG A 215 28.03 52.32 16.78
N LEU A 216 26.83 51.94 16.37
CA LEU A 216 26.12 50.79 16.94
C LEU A 216 26.69 49.50 16.32
N VAL A 217 27.20 48.61 17.17
CA VAL A 217 27.73 47.30 16.74
C VAL A 217 26.58 46.47 16.16
N GLY A 218 26.65 46.14 14.88
CA GLY A 218 25.67 45.29 14.18
C GLY A 218 24.66 46.03 13.29
N VAL A 219 24.76 47.35 13.15
CA VAL A 219 24.02 48.15 12.17
C VAL A 219 24.98 48.54 11.05
N THR A 220 24.59 48.33 9.79
CA THR A 220 25.43 48.75 8.64
C THR A 220 25.42 50.28 8.49
N ASP A 221 26.47 50.87 7.92
CA ASP A 221 26.58 52.35 7.78
C ASP A 221 25.34 52.94 7.05
N ASP A 222 24.80 52.22 6.06
CA ASP A 222 23.58 52.58 5.30
C ASP A 222 22.28 52.55 6.11
N GLU A 223 22.23 51.78 7.20
CA GLU A 223 21.09 51.69 8.12
C GLU A 223 21.19 52.75 9.23
N ALA A 224 22.41 53.08 9.67
CA ALA A 224 22.66 54.12 10.67
C ALA A 224 22.27 55.53 10.18
N ASP A 225 22.45 55.80 8.88
CA ASP A 225 22.11 57.08 8.25
C ASP A 225 20.60 57.33 8.09
N LYS A 226 19.78 56.27 8.19
CA LYS A 226 18.31 56.36 8.10
C LYS A 226 17.63 56.56 9.45
N LEU A 227 18.38 56.48 10.55
CA LEU A 227 17.87 56.67 11.89
C LEU A 227 17.86 58.16 12.26
N SER A 228 16.71 58.65 12.71
CA SER A 228 16.59 60.01 13.23
C SER A 228 17.14 60.10 14.65
N ASN A 229 17.42 61.33 15.13
CA ASN A 229 17.84 61.55 16.52
C ASN A 229 16.83 61.00 17.55
N ASP A 230 15.53 60.98 17.20
CA ASP A 230 14.48 60.40 18.04
C ASP A 230 14.57 58.86 18.10
N ASP A 231 15.04 58.21 17.04
CA ASP A 231 15.27 56.77 17.01
C ASP A 231 16.47 56.37 17.88
N TYR A 232 17.55 57.18 17.87
CA TYR A 232 18.70 56.99 18.75
C TYR A 232 18.33 57.07 20.23
N ALA A 233 17.47 58.03 20.61
CA ALA A 233 16.99 58.12 21.99
C ALA A 233 16.19 56.87 22.43
N MET A 234 15.45 56.24 21.52
CA MET A 234 14.71 55.00 21.79
C MET A 234 15.63 53.78 21.93
N VAL A 235 16.69 53.72 21.11
CA VAL A 235 17.74 52.69 21.22
C VAL A 235 18.51 52.85 22.54
N GLU A 236 18.87 54.06 22.92
CA GLU A 236 19.57 54.35 24.17
C GLU A 236 18.71 53.99 25.39
N ALA A 237 17.43 54.32 25.38
CA ALA A 237 16.49 53.92 26.43
C ALA A 237 16.35 52.38 26.54
N ALA A 238 16.23 51.68 25.41
CA ALA A 238 16.17 50.22 25.38
C ALA A 238 17.49 49.57 25.85
N THR A 239 18.63 50.20 25.56
CA THR A 239 19.96 49.74 25.98
C THR A 239 20.17 49.96 27.48
N SER A 240 19.76 51.11 28.03
CA SER A 240 19.84 51.41 29.46
C SER A 240 18.95 50.48 30.30
N ASP A 241 17.74 50.20 29.82
CA ASP A 241 16.83 49.19 30.41
C ASP A 241 17.46 47.78 30.36
N MET A 242 18.16 47.45 29.27
CA MET A 242 18.84 46.16 29.12
C MET A 242 20.11 46.04 29.98
N LEU A 243 20.90 47.11 30.13
CA LEU A 243 22.07 47.13 31.02
C LEU A 243 21.67 47.02 32.50
N SER A 244 20.44 47.41 32.83
CA SER A 244 19.86 47.21 34.15
C SER A 244 19.34 45.78 34.37
N SER A 245 19.32 44.94 33.32
CA SER A 245 18.98 43.52 33.40
C SER A 245 20.24 42.64 33.31
N ASP A 246 20.59 41.96 34.40
CA ASP A 246 21.83 41.19 34.56
C ASP A 246 21.93 39.88 33.73
N ARG A 247 21.19 39.76 32.63
CA ARG A 247 21.12 38.51 31.83
C ARG A 247 21.71 38.70 30.43
N VAL A 248 22.94 38.21 30.27
CA VAL A 248 23.60 38.06 28.97
C VAL A 248 22.75 37.20 28.04
N GLY A 249 22.47 37.71 26.83
CA GLY A 249 21.68 37.04 25.80
C GLY A 249 20.21 37.48 25.69
N ASP A 250 19.69 38.29 26.62
CA ASP A 250 18.34 38.85 26.53
C ASP A 250 18.21 39.85 25.37
N ARG A 251 17.01 39.90 24.77
CA ARG A 251 16.70 40.75 23.61
C ARG A 251 15.57 41.71 23.96
N LYS A 252 15.80 43.01 23.74
CA LYS A 252 14.77 44.03 23.90
C LYS A 252 14.45 44.67 22.56
N SER A 253 13.19 44.60 22.14
CA SER A 253 12.72 45.27 20.93
C SER A 253 12.38 46.74 21.21
N TRP A 254 12.75 47.63 20.29
CA TRP A 254 12.32 49.02 20.27
C TRP A 254 11.61 49.31 18.94
N SER A 255 10.67 50.26 18.97
CA SER A 255 9.95 50.70 17.78
C SER A 255 9.53 52.15 17.93
N ASN A 256 9.81 52.96 16.92
CA ASN A 256 9.36 54.32 16.84
C ASN A 256 8.17 54.43 15.88
N LYS A 257 6.99 54.77 16.43
CA LYS A 257 5.76 54.92 15.65
C LYS A 257 5.75 56.17 14.75
N LYS A 258 6.65 57.12 14.96
CA LYS A 258 6.73 58.36 14.16
C LYS A 258 7.53 58.18 12.88
N THR A 259 8.61 57.40 12.95
CA THR A 259 9.51 57.13 11.81
C THR A 259 9.24 55.78 11.16
N GLY A 260 8.53 54.88 11.85
CA GLY A 260 8.27 53.51 11.40
C GLY A 260 9.47 52.56 11.64
N SER A 261 10.58 53.07 12.17
CA SER A 261 11.79 52.30 12.47
C SER A 261 11.57 51.36 13.66
N SER A 262 12.10 50.14 13.57
CA SER A 262 12.06 49.17 14.66
C SER A 262 13.28 48.25 14.62
N GLY A 263 13.66 47.73 15.77
CA GLY A 263 14.82 46.86 15.90
C GLY A 263 14.87 46.18 17.26
N TYR A 264 15.97 45.47 17.54
CA TYR A 264 16.21 44.85 18.83
C TYR A 264 17.65 45.07 19.28
N VAL A 265 17.84 45.24 20.58
CA VAL A 265 19.15 45.28 21.23
C VAL A 265 19.37 43.93 21.92
N ARG A 266 20.58 43.39 21.83
CA ARG A 266 20.98 42.14 22.49
C ARG A 266 22.29 42.35 23.24
N LEU A 267 22.33 41.93 24.50
CA LEU A 267 23.58 41.91 25.26
C LEU A 267 24.43 40.71 24.80
N LEU A 268 25.60 40.98 24.25
CA LEU A 268 26.58 39.98 23.84
C LEU A 268 27.63 39.81 24.94
N ASP A 269 28.04 38.57 25.19
CA ASP A 269 29.24 38.26 25.97
C ASP A 269 30.45 38.55 25.07
N ILE A 270 31.36 39.43 25.49
CA ILE A 270 32.53 39.85 24.70
C ILE A 270 33.79 39.54 25.50
#